data_AF-A0A7W0YDU4-F1
#
_entry.id   AF-A0A7W0YDU4-F1
#
_cell.length_a   1.000
_cell.length_b   1.000
_cell.length_c   1.000
_cell.angle_alpha   90.00
_cell.angle_beta   90.00
_cell.angle_gamma   90.00
#
_symmetry.space_group_name_H-M   'P 1'
#
loop_
_entity.id
_entity.type
_entity.pdbx_description
1 polymer ?
#
loop_
_entity_poly.entity_id
_entity_poly.type
_entity_poly.pdbx_seq_one_letter_code
_entity_poly.pdbx_strand_id
1 'polypeptide(L)' 'MMRSSATAMRGFVFSSLALLIASGAFAQSPTPGDTPEKQIATIEARLGGRLGVAALETGSGRRIEHRSSERFLMCSTFKF' A
#
# COMPACT_ATOMS: atom_id res chain seq x y z
N MET A 1 -38.89 -10.47 43.13
CA MET A 1 -38.41 -11.27 41.97
C MET A 1 -37.67 -10.33 41.03
N MET A 2 -36.40 -10.02 41.32
CA MET A 2 -35.55 -9.09 40.53
C MET A 2 -34.40 -9.91 39.95
N ARG A 3 -34.28 -10.00 38.62
CA ARG A 3 -33.13 -10.61 37.94
C ARG A 3 -32.29 -9.47 37.36
N SER A 4 -31.14 -9.21 37.97
CA SER A 4 -30.17 -8.22 37.52
C SER A 4 -29.17 -8.86 36.56
N SER A 5 -29.18 -8.46 35.30
CA SER A 5 -28.34 -9.02 34.23
C SER A 5 -27.01 -8.27 34.13
N ALA A 6 -26.04 -8.62 34.99
CA ALA A 6 -24.69 -8.07 34.95
C ALA A 6 -23.74 -8.94 34.10
N THR A 7 -24.01 -9.06 32.79
CA THR A 7 -23.17 -9.91 31.90
C THR A 7 -22.89 -9.27 30.53
N ALA A 8 -22.95 -7.94 30.41
CA ALA A 8 -22.72 -7.23 29.15
C ALA A 8 -21.39 -6.45 29.09
N MET A 9 -20.46 -6.66 30.04
CA MET A 9 -19.23 -5.87 30.17
C MET A 9 -17.94 -6.69 29.98
N ARG A 10 -17.98 -7.76 29.18
CA ARG A 10 -16.80 -8.59 28.86
C ARG A 10 -16.44 -8.62 27.36
N GLY A 11 -17.27 -8.01 26.50
CA GLY A 11 -17.07 -8.03 25.04
C GLY A 11 -16.13 -6.95 24.49
N PHE A 12 -15.72 -5.96 25.29
CA PHE A 12 -15.04 -4.77 24.75
C PHE A 12 -13.52 -4.90 24.61
N VAL A 13 -12.87 -5.77 25.40
CA VAL A 13 -11.39 -5.89 25.42
C VAL A 13 -10.84 -6.67 24.21
N PHE A 14 -11.67 -7.45 23.52
CA PHE A 14 -11.24 -8.21 22.33
C PHE A 14 -11.20 -7.37 21.04
N SER A 15 -11.82 -6.19 21.02
CA SER A 15 -11.92 -5.37 19.80
C SER A 15 -10.63 -4.58 19.50
N SER A 16 -9.92 -4.11 20.54
CA SER A 16 -8.71 -3.30 20.37
C SER A 16 -7.49 -4.08 19.88
N LEU A 17 -7.41 -5.38 20.16
CA LEU A 17 -6.31 -6.23 19.68
C LEU A 17 -6.44 -6.57 18.19
N ALA A 18 -7.66 -6.68 17.67
CA ALA A 18 -7.91 -6.97 16.25
C ALA A 18 -7.39 -5.84 15.33
N LEU A 19 -7.42 -4.59 15.79
CA LEU A 19 -6.95 -3.44 15.01
C LEU A 19 -5.42 -3.37 14.89
N LEU A 20 -4.68 -3.89 15.89
CA LEU A 20 -3.22 -3.99 15.85
C LEU A 20 -2.73 -5.11 14.91
N ILE A 21 -3.47 -6.21 14.78
CA ILE A 21 -3.12 -7.32 13.89
C ILE A 21 -3.40 -6.96 12.42
N ALA A 22 -4.42 -6.13 12.15
CA ALA A 22 -4.78 -5.71 10.79
C ALA A 22 -3.81 -4.69 10.16
N SER A 23 -2.96 -4.02 10.95
CA SER A 23 -2.00 -3.02 10.42
C SER A 23 -0.85 -3.62 9.60
N GLY A 24 -0.60 -4.93 9.68
CA GLY A 24 0.45 -5.61 8.92
C GLY A 24 0.04 -6.04 7.50
N ALA A 25 -1.25 -6.01 7.16
CA ALA A 25 -1.78 -6.65 5.95
C ALA A 25 -1.42 -5.93 4.63
N PHE A 26 -0.84 -4.73 4.69
CA PHE A 26 -0.39 -3.99 3.51
C PHE A 26 1.10 -4.18 3.19
N ALA A 27 1.85 -4.82 4.08
CA ALA A 27 3.27 -5.11 3.87
C ALA A 27 3.41 -6.51 3.26
N GLN A 28 3.32 -6.60 1.93
CA GLN A 28 3.69 -7.83 1.24
C GLN A 28 5.22 -7.97 1.30
N SER A 29 5.70 -9.02 1.95
CA SER A 29 7.13 -9.33 1.96
C SER A 29 7.62 -9.49 0.51
N PRO A 30 8.71 -8.83 0.11
CA PRO A 30 9.25 -8.99 -1.23
C PRO A 30 9.60 -10.46 -1.44
N THR A 31 9.05 -11.06 -2.50
CA THR A 31 9.41 -12.41 -2.89
C THR A 31 10.85 -12.39 -3.41
N PRO A 32 11.71 -13.38 -3.11
CA PRO A 32 13.07 -13.41 -3.64
C PRO A 32 13.09 -13.27 -5.17
N GLY A 33 13.82 -12.27 -5.66
CA GLY A 33 13.93 -11.96 -7.09
C GLY A 33 12.83 -11.05 -7.65
N ASP A 34 11.88 -10.61 -6.82
CA ASP A 34 10.82 -9.67 -7.17
C ASP A 34 11.33 -8.23 -6.94
N THR A 35 11.86 -7.62 -8.00
CA THR A 35 12.35 -6.25 -7.95
C THR A 35 11.25 -5.27 -8.35
N PRO A 36 11.29 -4.01 -7.89
CA PRO A 36 10.32 -2.99 -8.29
C PRO A 36 10.18 -2.88 -9.82
N GLU A 37 11.28 -3.01 -10.56
CA GLU A 37 11.30 -2.94 -12.03
C GLU A 37 10.50 -4.08 -12.66
N LYS A 38 10.61 -5.30 -12.14
CA LYS A 38 9.82 -6.45 -12.62
C LYS A 38 8.34 -6.31 -12.33
N GLN A 39 8.00 -5.78 -11.15
CA GLN A 39 6.61 -5.52 -10.79
C GLN A 39 5.99 -4.45 -11.69
N ILE A 40 6.72 -3.36 -11.96
CA ILE A 40 6.30 -2.29 -12.88
C ILE A 40 6.14 -2.84 -14.31
N ALA A 41 7.09 -3.63 -14.80
CA ALA A 41 6.99 -4.26 -16.13
C ALA A 41 5.78 -5.21 -16.23
N THR A 42 5.47 -5.94 -15.15
CA THR A 42 4.28 -6.81 -15.08
C THR A 42 2.99 -5.99 -15.16
N ILE A 43 2.94 -4.84 -14.50
CA ILE A 43 1.80 -3.92 -14.58
C ILE A 43 1.65 -3.36 -16.01
N GLU A 44 2.76 -2.91 -16.60
CA GLU A 44 2.79 -2.39 -17.97
C GLU A 44 2.24 -3.43 -18.97
N ALA A 45 2.69 -4.68 -18.87
CA ALA A 45 2.21 -5.79 -19.69
C ALA A 45 0.71 -6.09 -19.50
N ARG A 46 0.21 -6.04 -18.26
CA ARG A 46 -1.22 -6.26 -17.95
C ARG A 46 -2.11 -5.15 -18.50
N LEU A 47 -1.63 -3.90 -18.47
CA LEU A 47 -2.38 -2.75 -18.96
C LEU A 47 -2.33 -2.61 -20.49
N GLY A 48 -1.35 -3.26 -21.15
CA GLY A 48 -1.12 -3.11 -22.59
C GLY A 48 -0.73 -1.68 -22.99
N GLY A 49 -0.20 -0.90 -22.05
CA GLY A 49 0.11 0.52 -22.20
C GLY A 49 1.56 0.83 -21.87
N ARG A 50 1.85 2.11 -21.63
CA ARG A 50 3.16 2.58 -21.15
C ARG A 50 3.05 3.19 -19.77
N LEU A 51 3.97 2.86 -18.88
CA LEU A 51 3.97 3.32 -17.50
C LEU A 51 5.29 4.04 -17.17
N GLY A 52 5.23 5.25 -16.62
CA GLY A 52 6.40 5.98 -16.11
C GLY A 52 6.32 6.09 -14.59
N VAL A 53 7.40 5.75 -13.88
CA VAL A 53 7.47 5.81 -12.42
C VAL A 53 8.76 6.50 -11.99
N ALA A 54 8.64 7.45 -11.07
CA ALA A 54 9.77 8.02 -10.34
C ALA A 54 9.34 8.20 -8.88
N ALA A 55 10.03 7.52 -7.97
CA ALA A 55 9.80 7.64 -6.53
C ALA A 55 11.12 7.94 -5.81
N LEU A 56 11.06 8.84 -4.85
CA LEU A 56 12.18 9.21 -3.99
C LEU A 56 11.79 8.98 -2.54
N GLU A 57 12.56 8.16 -1.84
CA GLU A 57 12.51 8.08 -0.39
C GLU A 57 13.31 9.25 0.19
N THR A 58 12.62 10.20 0.81
CA THR A 58 13.23 11.47 1.25
C THR A 58 14.18 11.33 2.46
N GLY A 59 14.12 10.21 3.18
CA GLY A 59 15.00 9.92 4.32
C GLY A 59 16.38 9.42 3.89
N SER A 60 16.44 8.33 3.12
CA SER A 60 17.71 7.73 2.67
C SER A 60 18.18 8.22 1.30
N GLY A 61 17.33 8.90 0.53
CA GLY A 61 17.63 9.29 -0.85
C GLY A 61 17.50 8.14 -1.86
N ARG A 62 17.06 6.95 -1.43
CA ARG A 62 16.82 5.80 -2.32
C ARG A 62 15.76 6.14 -3.36
N ARG A 63 15.99 5.71 -4.61
CA ARG A 63 15.11 6.00 -5.76
C ARG A 63 14.60 4.73 -6.39
N ILE A 64 13.41 4.81 -6.97
CA ILE A 64 12.89 3.84 -7.93
C ILE A 64 12.55 4.62 -9.19
N GLU A 65 13.13 4.21 -10.32
CA GLU A 65 12.93 4.87 -11.60
C GLU A 65 12.62 3.85 -12.69
N HIS A 66 11.56 4.10 -13.45
CA HIS A 66 11.17 3.33 -14.61
C HIS A 66 10.68 4.29 -15.70
N ARG A 67 11.37 4.33 -16.85
CA ARG A 67 11.10 5.28 -17.94
C ARG A 67 11.07 6.75 -17.48
N SER A 68 11.88 7.11 -16.48
CA SER A 68 11.90 8.44 -15.85
C SER A 68 12.25 9.58 -16.81
N SER A 69 12.94 9.27 -17.90
CA SER A 69 13.35 10.24 -18.93
C SER A 69 12.39 10.33 -20.13
N GLU A 70 11.31 9.54 -20.13
CA GLU A 70 10.34 9.54 -21.22
C GLU A 70 9.21 10.56 -20.97
N ARG A 71 8.57 11.03 -22.06
CA ARG A 71 7.48 12.01 -21.96
C ARG A 71 6.12 11.31 -21.84
N PHE A 72 5.29 11.82 -20.93
CA PHE A 72 3.89 11.43 -20.71
C PHE A 72 2.99 12.67 -20.74
N LEU A 73 1.73 12.50 -21.14
CA LEU A 73 0.74 13.58 -21.10
C LEU A 73 0.46 13.96 -19.65
N MET A 74 0.57 15.25 -19.31
CA MET A 74 0.29 15.73 -17.95
C MET A 74 -1.21 15.64 -17.59
N CYS A 75 -2.10 15.65 -18.58
CA CYS A 75 -3.55 15.70 -18.34
C CYS A 75 -3.89 16.86 -17.39
N SER A 76 -4.37 16.59 -16.17
CA SER A 76 -4.70 17.61 -15.17
C SER A 76 -3.63 17.82 -14.10
N THR A 77 -2.47 17.15 -14.16
CA THR A 77 -1.41 17.28 -13.12
C THR A 77 -0.66 18.61 -13.16
N PHE A 78 -0.90 19.45 -14.18
CA PHE A 78 -0.38 20.82 -14.24
C PHE A 78 -1.07 21.79 -13.28
N LYS A 79 -2.18 21.38 -12.66
CA LYS A 79 -3.03 22.23 -11.81
C LYS A 79 -2.45 22.30 -10.40
N PHE A 80 -1.43 23.14 -10.22
CA PHE A 80 -0.89 23.50 -8.91
C PHE A 80 -1.72 24.58 -8.23
#